data_AF-A0A496LDI8-F1
#
_entry.id   AF-A0A496LDI8-F1
#
_cell.length_a   1.000
_cell.length_b   1.000
_cell.length_c   1.000
_cell.angle_alpha   90.00
_cell.angle_beta   90.00
_cell.angle_gamma   90.00
#
_symmetry.space_group_name_H-M   'P 1'
#
loop_
_entity.id
_entity.type
_entity.pdbx_description
1 polymer ?
#
loop_
_entity_poly.entity_id
_entity_poly.type
_entity_poly.pdbx_seq_one_letter_code
_entity_poly.pdbx_strand_id
1 'polypeptide(L)'
;TILADNVQVAFGTPISKGKEVIIKLIPNTGYVAESVKFEDTPLTADAKDKNDYKTTLKISGFISYAFGVNTGTDNTFNSEIIIRRHENTFDISGLQANKKYIVCNALGQIVETGTTSHDGNITFTLNTSGCYFLNVGNGTLKIILP
;
A
#
# COMPACT_ATOMS: atom_id res chain seq x y z
N THR A 1 -7.51 -12.21 16.88
CA THR A 1 -8.52 -13.28 16.97
C THR A 1 -8.22 -14.36 15.95
N ILE A 2 -8.47 -15.62 16.28
CA ILE A 2 -8.33 -16.76 15.36
C ILE A 2 -9.73 -17.35 15.14
N LEU A 3 -10.07 -17.63 13.88
CA LEU A 3 -11.27 -18.37 13.49
C LEU A 3 -10.87 -19.63 12.73
N ALA A 4 -11.52 -20.76 13.00
CA ALA A 4 -11.41 -21.99 12.22
C ALA A 4 -12.77 -22.28 11.58
N ASP A 5 -12.81 -22.47 10.26
CA ASP A 5 -14.05 -22.59 9.48
C ASP A 5 -15.08 -21.49 9.82
N ASN A 6 -14.60 -20.23 9.91
CA ASN A 6 -15.38 -19.04 10.29
C ASN A 6 -15.94 -19.02 11.73
N VAL A 7 -15.52 -19.91 12.61
CA VAL A 7 -15.90 -19.90 14.03
C VAL A 7 -14.73 -19.47 14.88
N GLN A 8 -14.93 -18.48 15.77
CA GLN A 8 -13.89 -18.03 16.69
C GLN A 8 -13.44 -19.17 17.62
N VAL A 9 -12.13 -19.35 17.72
CA VAL A 9 -11.50 -20.39 18.54
C VAL A 9 -10.88 -19.74 19.78
N ALA A 10 -11.13 -20.31 20.95
CA ALA A 10 -10.54 -19.85 22.20
C ALA A 10 -9.04 -20.16 22.26
N PHE A 11 -8.29 -19.35 23.01
CA PHE A 11 -6.85 -19.57 23.19
C PHE A 11 -6.58 -20.98 23.76
N GLY A 12 -5.58 -21.67 23.20
CA GLY A 12 -5.19 -23.02 23.61
C GLY A 12 -6.13 -24.13 23.13
N THR A 13 -7.25 -23.83 22.47
CA THR A 13 -8.11 -24.87 21.87
C THR A 13 -7.42 -25.46 20.63
N PRO A 14 -7.20 -26.78 20.57
CA PRO A 14 -6.60 -27.42 19.40
C PRO A 14 -7.47 -27.25 18.15
N ILE A 15 -6.83 -27.02 17.00
CA ILE A 15 -7.49 -26.94 15.69
C ILE A 15 -7.01 -28.12 14.84
N SER A 16 -7.94 -28.88 14.26
CA SER A 16 -7.62 -30.04 13.43
C SER A 16 -6.85 -29.65 12.16
N LYS A 17 -5.96 -30.54 11.72
CA LYS A 17 -5.27 -30.43 10.43
C LYS A 17 -6.29 -30.35 9.28
N GLY A 18 -5.94 -29.58 8.24
CA GLY A 18 -6.74 -29.42 7.03
C GLY A 18 -7.85 -28.37 7.17
N LYS A 19 -8.04 -27.80 8.36
CA LYS A 19 -8.98 -26.70 8.59
C LYS A 19 -8.47 -25.39 8.03
N GLU A 20 -9.40 -24.61 7.52
CA GLU A 20 -9.15 -23.23 7.12
C GLU A 20 -9.12 -22.36 8.36
N VAL A 21 -8.07 -21.56 8.49
CA VAL A 21 -7.87 -20.65 9.62
C VAL A 21 -7.79 -19.22 9.10
N ILE A 22 -8.59 -18.36 9.72
CA ILE A 22 -8.57 -16.92 9.52
C ILE A 22 -7.94 -16.29 10.76
N ILE A 23 -6.93 -15.45 10.55
CA ILE A 23 -6.21 -14.74 11.59
C ILE A 23 -6.55 -13.26 11.39
N LYS A 24 -7.21 -12.67 12.38
CA LYS A 24 -7.56 -11.25 12.39
C LYS A 24 -6.75 -10.54 13.44
N LEU A 25 -5.83 -9.68 13.03
CA LEU A 25 -5.03 -8.87 13.94
C LEU A 25 -5.74 -7.55 14.24
N ILE A 26 -5.67 -7.11 15.49
CA ILE A 26 -6.30 -5.86 15.94
C ILE A 26 -5.19 -4.99 16.53
N PRO A 27 -4.37 -4.33 15.69
CA PRO A 27 -3.33 -3.44 16.16
C PRO A 27 -3.91 -2.20 16.85
N ASN A 28 -3.12 -1.57 17.71
CA ASN A 28 -3.44 -0.24 18.23
C ASN A 28 -3.52 0.80 17.10
N THR A 29 -4.25 1.89 17.33
CA THR A 29 -4.33 3.00 16.39
C THR A 29 -2.94 3.48 15.96
N GLY A 30 -2.74 3.64 14.64
CA GLY A 30 -1.46 4.04 14.06
C GLY A 30 -0.53 2.88 13.69
N TYR A 31 -0.93 1.62 13.92
CA TYR A 31 -0.17 0.44 13.54
C TYR A 31 -0.96 -0.46 12.58
N VAL A 32 -0.24 -1.25 11.79
CA VAL A 32 -0.78 -2.30 10.91
C VAL A 32 0.09 -3.55 11.03
N ALA A 33 -0.46 -4.72 10.70
CA ALA A 33 0.33 -5.92 10.55
C ALA A 33 1.40 -5.73 9.46
N GLU A 34 2.67 -5.82 9.85
CA GLU A 34 3.83 -5.68 8.95
C GLU A 34 4.25 -7.03 8.39
N SER A 35 4.21 -8.07 9.24
CA SER A 35 4.44 -9.44 8.81
C SER A 35 3.62 -10.40 9.65
N VAL A 36 3.14 -11.47 9.01
CA VAL A 36 2.52 -12.62 9.67
C VAL A 36 3.07 -13.87 9.02
N LYS A 37 3.47 -14.83 9.84
CA LYS A 37 4.00 -16.11 9.40
C LYS A 37 3.31 -17.25 10.12
N PHE A 38 3.14 -18.36 9.42
CA PHE A 38 2.88 -19.65 10.03
C PHE A 38 4.17 -20.46 9.96
N GLU A 39 4.77 -20.74 11.12
CA GLU A 39 6.17 -21.17 11.21
C GLU A 39 7.07 -20.18 10.45
N ASP A 40 7.89 -20.69 9.53
CA ASP A 40 8.77 -19.90 8.69
C ASP A 40 8.10 -19.39 7.40
N THR A 41 6.85 -19.77 7.13
CA THR A 41 6.14 -19.42 5.89
C THR A 41 5.39 -18.09 6.03
N PRO A 42 5.74 -17.04 5.26
CA PRO A 42 4.98 -15.80 5.25
C PRO A 42 3.55 -16.02 4.74
N LEU A 43 2.60 -15.34 5.38
CA LEU A 43 1.21 -15.28 4.95
C LEU A 43 0.94 -13.97 4.21
N THR A 44 0.14 -14.05 3.17
CA THR A 44 -0.35 -12.87 2.43
C THR A 44 -1.63 -12.39 3.10
N ALA A 45 -1.72 -11.07 3.32
CA ALA A 45 -2.94 -10.44 3.83
C ALA A 45 -4.08 -10.50 2.79
N ASP A 46 -5.31 -10.41 3.26
CA ASP A 46 -6.48 -10.27 2.41
C ASP A 46 -6.41 -8.94 1.64
N ALA A 47 -6.84 -8.96 0.38
CA ALA A 47 -6.81 -7.77 -0.47
C ALA A 47 -7.69 -6.62 0.06
N LYS A 48 -8.69 -6.93 0.89
CA LYS A 48 -9.63 -5.96 1.46
C LYS A 48 -9.19 -5.42 2.82
N ASP A 49 -8.39 -6.16 3.58
CA ASP A 49 -7.92 -5.74 4.91
C ASP A 49 -6.51 -6.28 5.18
N LYS A 50 -5.58 -5.37 5.43
CA LYS A 50 -4.17 -5.67 5.70
C LYS A 50 -3.94 -6.45 7.01
N ASN A 51 -4.94 -6.54 7.89
CA ASN A 51 -4.84 -7.25 9.16
C ASN A 51 -5.54 -8.61 9.16
N ASP A 52 -6.20 -8.98 8.06
CA ASP A 52 -6.85 -10.28 7.91
C ASP A 52 -5.97 -11.21 7.06
N TYR A 53 -5.75 -12.44 7.55
CA TYR A 53 -4.92 -13.44 6.89
C TYR A 53 -5.64 -14.78 6.86
N LYS A 54 -5.32 -15.56 5.83
CA LYS A 54 -5.96 -16.86 5.60
C LYS A 54 -4.93 -17.92 5.28
N THR A 55 -5.06 -19.09 5.92
CA THR A 55 -4.21 -20.25 5.66
C THR A 55 -4.93 -21.56 5.96
N THR A 56 -4.37 -22.67 5.48
CA THR A 56 -4.83 -24.02 5.83
C THR A 56 -3.75 -24.71 6.66
N LEU A 57 -4.12 -25.21 7.84
CA LEU A 57 -3.16 -25.89 8.72
C LEU A 57 -2.73 -27.23 8.11
N LYS A 58 -1.44 -27.33 7.73
CA LYS A 58 -0.85 -28.58 7.23
C LYS A 58 -0.12 -29.38 8.32
N ILE A 59 0.33 -28.68 9.35
CA ILE A 59 1.10 -29.18 10.50
C ILE A 59 0.64 -28.46 11.76
N SER A 60 1.01 -28.98 12.93
CA SER A 60 0.98 -28.19 14.16
C SER A 60 2.09 -27.15 14.12
N GLY A 61 1.82 -25.95 14.61
CA GLY A 61 2.81 -24.88 14.60
C GLY A 61 2.33 -23.60 15.26
N PHE A 62 3.16 -22.56 15.18
CA PHE A 62 2.96 -21.25 15.77
C PHE A 62 2.73 -20.20 14.69
N ILE A 63 1.83 -19.26 14.99
CA ILE A 63 1.67 -18.03 14.22
C ILE A 63 2.55 -16.97 14.90
N SER A 64 3.46 -16.39 14.13
CA SER A 64 4.24 -15.22 14.55
C SER A 64 3.82 -14.00 13.75
N TYR A 65 3.87 -12.83 14.37
CA TYR A 65 3.50 -11.57 13.73
C TYR A 65 4.30 -10.41 14.30
N ALA A 66 4.42 -9.35 13.49
CA ALA A 66 4.97 -8.06 13.90
C ALA A 66 4.04 -6.94 13.45
N PHE A 67 3.91 -5.91 14.29
CA PHE A 67 3.23 -4.68 13.93
C PHE A 67 4.25 -3.61 13.55
N GLY A 68 3.97 -2.95 12.42
CA GLY A 68 4.70 -1.79 11.96
C GLY A 68 3.85 -0.53 12.11
N VAL A 69 4.51 0.63 12.07
CA VAL A 69 3.81 1.92 12.03
C VAL A 69 3.05 2.00 10.71
N ASN A 70 1.76 2.34 10.78
CA ASN A 70 0.98 2.68 9.61
C ASN A 70 1.38 4.07 9.12
N THR A 71 2.25 4.12 8.12
CA THR A 71 2.69 5.37 7.49
C THR A 71 1.62 6.00 6.62
N GLY A 72 0.51 5.30 6.34
CA GLY A 72 -0.49 5.73 5.35
C GLY A 72 0.04 5.74 3.91
N THR A 73 1.27 5.28 3.68
CA THR A 73 1.86 5.17 2.35
C THR A 73 1.65 3.77 1.83
N ASP A 74 0.68 3.59 0.93
CA ASP A 74 0.59 2.37 0.16
C ASP A 74 1.71 2.37 -0.89
N ASN A 75 2.36 1.22 -1.13
CA ASN A 75 3.25 1.07 -2.27
C ASN A 75 2.38 0.89 -3.53
N THR A 76 1.82 2.00 -4.03
CA THR A 76 0.73 2.01 -5.03
C THR A 76 1.17 2.01 -6.48
N PHE A 77 2.47 2.15 -6.71
CA PHE A 77 3.02 2.11 -8.05
C PHE A 77 3.36 0.65 -8.36
N ASN A 78 2.46 0.01 -9.12
CA ASN A 78 2.61 -1.38 -9.56
C ASN A 78 3.59 -1.54 -10.74
N SER A 79 4.19 -0.44 -11.19
CA SER A 79 5.09 -0.32 -12.31
C SER A 79 6.22 0.65 -11.97
N GLU A 80 7.36 0.48 -12.64
CA GLU A 80 8.47 1.44 -12.59
C GLU A 80 7.99 2.83 -13.01
N ILE A 81 8.34 3.84 -12.20
CA ILE A 81 8.07 5.25 -12.52
C ILE A 81 9.29 5.85 -13.19
N ILE A 82 9.11 6.37 -14.40
CA ILE A 82 10.16 7.07 -15.14
C ILE A 82 9.82 8.56 -15.18
N ILE A 83 10.75 9.39 -14.72
CA ILE A 83 10.62 10.86 -14.73
C ILE A 83 11.71 11.42 -15.63
N ARG A 84 11.31 12.11 -16.70
CA ARG A 84 12.21 12.89 -17.56
C ARG A 84 11.91 14.36 -17.35
N ARG A 85 12.98 15.17 -17.33
CA ARG A 85 12.86 16.62 -17.17
C ARG A 85 13.55 17.31 -18.33
N HIS A 86 12.82 18.23 -18.95
CA HIS A 86 13.31 19.12 -19.99
C HIS A 86 13.02 20.56 -19.52
N GLU A 87 14.06 21.25 -19.04
CA GLU A 87 13.94 22.56 -18.40
C GLU A 87 12.95 22.58 -17.23
N ASN A 88 11.79 23.22 -17.38
CA ASN A 88 10.75 23.33 -16.36
C ASN A 88 9.61 22.31 -16.57
N THR A 89 9.70 21.50 -17.62
CA THR A 89 8.71 20.51 -18.01
C THR A 89 9.11 19.13 -17.51
N PHE A 90 8.14 18.41 -16.95
CA PHE A 90 8.26 17.05 -16.47
C PHE A 90 7.40 16.13 -17.32
N ASP A 91 8.01 15.07 -17.85
CA ASP A 91 7.34 13.96 -18.50
C ASP A 91 7.44 12.73 -17.59
N ILE A 92 6.29 12.28 -17.08
CA ILE A 92 6.21 11.19 -16.10
C ILE A 92 5.38 10.06 -16.69
N SER A 93 5.95 8.85 -16.68
CA SER A 93 5.30 7.62 -17.15
C SER A 93 5.28 6.54 -16.08
N GLY A 94 4.39 5.56 -16.26
CA GLY A 94 4.21 4.44 -15.32
C GLY A 94 3.25 4.72 -14.17
N LEU A 95 2.51 5.84 -14.22
CA LEU A 95 1.47 6.15 -13.24
C LEU A 95 0.22 5.30 -13.50
N GLN A 96 -0.74 5.34 -12.56
CA GLN A 96 -2.02 4.66 -12.74
C GLN A 96 -2.82 5.33 -13.86
N ALA A 97 -3.17 4.56 -14.91
CA ALA A 97 -3.91 5.03 -16.08
C ALA A 97 -5.30 5.60 -15.76
N ASN A 98 -5.72 6.60 -16.53
CA ASN A 98 -7.03 7.27 -16.42
C ASN A 98 -7.38 7.76 -15.01
N LYS A 99 -6.38 8.15 -14.19
CA LYS A 99 -6.58 8.70 -12.84
C LYS A 99 -6.43 10.20 -12.84
N LYS A 100 -7.26 10.86 -12.02
CA LYS A 100 -7.07 12.26 -11.68
C LYS A 100 -5.75 12.41 -10.92
N TYR A 101 -5.04 13.48 -11.23
CA TYR A 101 -3.85 13.87 -10.50
C TYR A 101 -3.92 15.33 -10.08
N ILE A 102 -3.22 15.64 -8.99
CA ILE A 102 -3.09 16.99 -8.43
C ILE A 102 -1.62 17.21 -8.10
N VAL A 103 -1.06 18.34 -8.52
CA VAL A 103 0.25 18.80 -8.08
C VAL A 103 0.06 19.97 -7.14
N CYS A 104 0.63 19.87 -5.94
CA CYS A 104 0.67 20.95 -4.96
C CYS A 104 2.10 21.42 -4.72
N ASN A 105 2.29 22.70 -4.40
CA ASN A 105 3.57 23.19 -3.87
C ASN A 105 3.72 22.84 -2.38
N ALA A 106 4.87 23.17 -1.78
CA ALA A 106 5.18 22.89 -0.38
C ALA A 106 4.22 23.57 0.63
N LEU A 107 3.48 24.60 0.23
CA LEU A 107 2.45 25.26 1.06
C LEU A 107 1.08 24.59 0.92
N GLY A 108 0.97 23.52 0.14
CA GLY A 108 -0.30 22.83 -0.14
C GLY A 108 -1.18 23.51 -1.19
N GLN A 109 -0.68 24.54 -1.88
CA GLN A 109 -1.44 25.20 -2.95
C GLN A 109 -1.38 24.35 -4.21
N ILE A 110 -2.54 24.11 -4.82
CA ILE A 110 -2.64 23.40 -6.10
C ILE A 110 -2.06 24.28 -7.20
N VAL A 111 -1.11 23.74 -7.96
CA VAL A 111 -0.44 24.42 -9.08
C VAL A 111 -0.74 23.79 -10.43
N GLU A 112 -1.14 22.52 -10.46
CA GLU A 112 -1.52 21.80 -11.67
C GLU A 112 -2.53 20.69 -11.31
N THR A 113 -3.47 20.41 -12.22
CA THR A 113 -4.37 19.25 -12.10
C THR A 113 -4.69 18.67 -13.46
N GLY A 114 -4.93 17.38 -13.54
CA GLY A 114 -5.39 16.78 -14.77
C GLY A 114 -5.79 15.32 -14.61
N THR A 115 -5.78 14.59 -15.72
CA THR A 115 -5.98 13.14 -15.74
C THR A 115 -4.82 12.51 -16.50
N THR A 116 -4.25 11.45 -15.96
CA THR A 116 -3.23 10.65 -16.67
C THR A 116 -3.81 10.08 -17.95
N SER A 117 -2.97 9.89 -18.98
CA SER A 117 -3.39 9.22 -20.22
C SER A 117 -3.84 7.76 -19.99
N HIS A 118 -4.30 7.11 -21.07
CA HIS A 118 -4.62 5.68 -21.07
C HIS A 118 -3.42 4.80 -20.67
N ASP A 119 -2.20 5.27 -20.91
CA ASP A 119 -0.96 4.55 -20.56
C ASP A 119 -0.36 5.03 -19.23
N GLY A 120 -1.05 5.91 -18.49
CA GLY A 120 -0.55 6.44 -17.22
C GLY A 120 0.54 7.51 -17.38
N ASN A 121 0.52 8.24 -18.49
CA ASN A 121 1.49 9.30 -18.77
C ASN A 121 0.91 10.68 -18.44
N ILE A 122 1.77 11.58 -17.97
CA ILE A 122 1.47 13.01 -17.82
C ILE A 122 2.66 13.86 -18.25
N THR A 123 2.35 15.07 -18.71
CA THR A 123 3.31 16.13 -18.98
C THR A 123 2.78 17.42 -18.37
N PHE A 124 3.60 18.12 -17.60
CA PHE A 124 3.27 19.45 -17.08
C PHE A 124 4.53 20.29 -16.85
N THR A 125 4.35 21.61 -16.78
CA THR A 125 5.44 22.58 -16.61
C THR A 125 5.27 23.34 -15.30
N LEU A 126 6.35 23.49 -14.53
CA LEU A 126 6.36 24.24 -13.28
C LEU A 126 7.15 25.54 -13.46
N ASN A 127 6.56 26.68 -13.15
CA ASN A 127 7.14 27.98 -13.45
C ASN A 127 8.06 28.55 -12.36
N THR A 128 8.23 27.85 -11.24
CA THR A 128 8.97 28.37 -10.08
C THR A 128 9.79 27.26 -9.44
N SER A 129 11.05 27.52 -9.12
CA SER A 129 11.88 26.58 -8.38
C SER A 129 11.27 26.27 -7.00
N GLY A 130 11.30 25.01 -6.59
CA GLY A 130 10.70 24.58 -5.34
C GLY A 130 10.44 23.10 -5.23
N CYS A 131 9.80 22.73 -4.11
CA CYS A 131 9.34 21.38 -3.82
C CYS A 131 7.84 21.25 -4.09
N TYR A 132 7.48 20.16 -4.76
CA TYR A 132 6.13 19.85 -5.20
C TYR A 132 5.74 18.42 -4.84
N PHE A 133 4.46 18.18 -4.67
CA PHE A 133 3.88 16.87 -4.41
C PHE A 133 2.84 16.55 -5.47
N LEU A 134 3.12 15.54 -6.29
CA LEU A 134 2.20 14.98 -7.27
C LEU A 134 1.44 13.83 -6.61
N ASN A 135 0.13 14.00 -6.47
CA ASN A 135 -0.79 12.97 -6.00
C ASN A 135 -1.54 12.38 -7.19
N VAL A 136 -1.55 11.05 -7.31
CA VAL A 136 -2.29 10.33 -8.36
C VAL A 136 -2.79 8.99 -7.82
N GLY A 137 -4.10 8.77 -7.88
CA GLY A 137 -4.72 7.64 -7.20
C GLY A 137 -4.39 7.66 -5.70
N ASN A 138 -3.73 6.59 -5.23
CA ASN A 138 -3.31 6.45 -3.83
C ASN A 138 -1.80 6.72 -3.64
N GLY A 139 -1.10 7.17 -4.70
CA GLY A 139 0.34 7.41 -4.67
C GLY A 139 0.71 8.89 -4.63
N THR A 140 1.84 9.19 -3.98
CA THR A 140 2.43 10.53 -3.94
C THR A 140 3.88 10.49 -4.38
N LEU A 141 4.26 11.39 -5.28
CA LEU A 141 5.65 11.61 -5.71
C LEU A 141 6.10 13.01 -5.30
N LYS A 142 7.29 13.10 -4.69
CA LYS A 142 7.95 14.37 -4.43
C LYS A 142 8.75 14.78 -5.67
N ILE A 143 8.51 15.99 -6.17
CA ILE A 143 9.19 16.56 -7.33
C ILE A 143 9.94 17.80 -6.88
N ILE A 144 11.18 17.97 -7.35
CA ILE A 144 12.02 19.13 -7.03
C ILE A 144 12.40 19.82 -8.34
N LEU A 145 12.01 21.08 -8.48
CA LEU A 145 12.51 21.98 -9.53
C LEU A 145 13.61 22.85 -8.89
N PRO A 146 14.90 22.67 -9.23
CA PRO A 146 16.00 23.46 -8.69
C PRO A 146 15.96 24.92 -9.11
#